data_AF-A0A7C4H6E7-F1
#
_entry.id   AF-A0A7C4H6E7-F1
#
_cell.length_a   1.000
_cell.length_b   1.000
_cell.length_c   1.000
_cell.angle_alpha   90.00
_cell.angle_beta   90.00
_cell.angle_gamma   90.00
#
_symmetry.space_group_name_H-M   'P 1'
#
loop_
_entity.id
_entity.type
_entity.pdbx_description
1 polymer ?
#
loop_
_entity_poly.entity_id
_entity_poly.type
_entity_poly.pdbx_seq_one_letter_code
_entity_poly.pdbx_strand_id
1 'polypeptide(L)'
;MVTTKELEKLLEWTRSKGARVEISFKETAYKLRVNTMYRAVDPSGDVVPWTRAFGTKAPVDVLNSLSVKRILVNVRGKEEEYRSLNDLLRAIGP
;
A
#
# COMPACT_ATOMS: atom_id res chain seq x y z
N MET A 1 -12.73 -4.01 -6.22
CA MET A 1 -12.99 -3.31 -4.95
C MET A 1 -12.25 -4.08 -3.88
N VAL A 2 -11.47 -3.39 -3.05
CA VAL A 2 -10.69 -3.98 -1.97
C VAL A 2 -11.47 -3.85 -0.68
N THR A 3 -11.49 -4.92 0.11
CA THR A 3 -12.18 -5.02 1.39
C THR A 3 -11.23 -4.76 2.55
N THR A 4 -11.78 -4.40 3.72
CA THR A 4 -11.00 -4.23 4.95
C THR A 4 -10.23 -5.50 5.32
N LYS A 5 -10.85 -6.68 5.14
CA LYS A 5 -10.21 -7.99 5.40
C LYS A 5 -8.97 -8.23 4.52
N GLU A 6 -9.03 -7.85 3.25
CA GLU A 6 -7.88 -7.97 2.34
C GLU A 6 -6.74 -7.03 2.74
N LEU A 7 -7.08 -5.83 3.22
CA LEU A 7 -6.11 -4.88 3.78
C LEU A 7 -5.46 -5.39 5.07
N GLU A 8 -6.24 -5.96 5.98
CA GLU A 8 -5.75 -6.59 7.21
C GLU A 8 -4.79 -7.73 6.89
N LYS A 9 -5.18 -8.60 5.97
CA LYS A 9 -4.32 -9.69 5.48
C LYS A 9 -3.00 -9.18 4.88
N LEU A 10 -3.05 -8.12 4.07
CA LEU A 10 -1.84 -7.49 3.54
C LEU A 10 -0.94 -6.97 4.67
N LEU A 11 -1.52 -6.38 5.71
CA LEU A 11 -0.80 -5.87 6.88
C LEU A 11 -0.17 -7.01 7.70
N GLU A 12 -0.89 -8.09 7.92
CA GLU A 12 -0.36 -9.29 8.60
C GLU A 12 0.76 -9.94 7.79
N TRP A 13 0.58 -10.07 6.49
CA TRP A 13 1.60 -10.61 5.59
C TRP A 13 2.86 -9.75 5.61
N THR A 14 2.73 -8.42 5.51
CA THR A 14 3.88 -7.51 5.57
C THR A 14 4.62 -7.59 6.90
N ARG A 15 3.91 -7.68 8.03
CA ARG A 15 4.49 -7.91 9.36
C ARG A 15 5.23 -9.24 9.44
N SER A 16 4.63 -10.34 8.99
CA SER A 16 5.21 -11.68 9.12
C SER A 16 6.47 -11.87 8.26
N LYS A 17 6.52 -11.26 7.08
CA LYS A 17 7.64 -11.39 6.14
C LYS A 17 8.72 -10.31 6.35
N GLY A 18 8.44 -9.27 7.14
CA GLY A 18 9.26 -8.07 7.18
C GLY A 18 9.27 -7.34 5.83
N ALA A 19 8.12 -7.37 5.14
CA ALA A 19 7.98 -6.79 3.82
C ALA A 19 7.51 -5.32 3.90
N ARG A 20 7.84 -4.57 2.86
CA ARG A 20 7.38 -3.19 2.65
C ARG A 20 6.67 -3.13 1.31
N VAL A 21 5.42 -2.67 1.32
CA VAL A 21 4.62 -2.45 0.11
C VAL A 21 4.43 -0.95 -0.05
N GLU A 22 4.69 -0.41 -1.24
CA GLU A 22 4.44 0.98 -1.59
C GLU A 22 3.51 1.05 -2.78
N ILE A 23 2.37 1.70 -2.59
CA ILE A 23 1.33 1.86 -3.60
C ILE A 23 1.36 3.32 -4.04
N SER A 24 1.68 3.53 -5.31
CA SER A 24 1.63 4.84 -5.96
C SER A 24 0.29 5.00 -6.66
N PHE A 25 -0.26 6.21 -6.62
CA PHE A 25 -1.54 6.53 -7.25
C PHE A 25 -1.34 7.45 -8.46
N LYS A 26 -2.36 7.55 -9.33
CA LYS A 26 -2.29 8.43 -10.51
C LYS A 26 -2.63 9.88 -10.17
N GLU A 27 -3.51 10.07 -9.20
CA GLU A 27 -4.13 11.35 -8.84
C GLU A 27 -3.31 12.16 -7.83
N THR A 28 -2.29 11.57 -7.21
CA THR A 28 -1.47 12.22 -6.19
C THR A 28 -0.03 11.75 -6.22
N ALA A 29 0.87 12.63 -5.79
CA ALA A 29 2.29 12.32 -5.63
C ALA A 29 2.57 11.53 -4.33
N TYR A 30 1.62 11.48 -3.40
CA TYR A 30 1.74 10.68 -2.19
C TYR A 30 1.59 9.18 -2.48
N LYS A 31 2.25 8.37 -1.66
CA LYS A 31 2.21 6.90 -1.71
C LYS A 31 1.61 6.36 -0.41
N LEU A 32 0.90 5.25 -0.53
CA LEU A 32 0.51 4.45 0.63
C LEU A 32 1.58 3.39 0.87
N ARG A 33 2.28 3.49 2.00
CA ARG A 33 3.26 2.49 2.44
C ARG A 33 2.61 1.57 3.47
N VAL A 34 2.74 0.26 3.27
CA VAL A 34 2.30 -0.79 4.19
C VAL A 34 3.53 -1.57 4.66
N ASN A 35 3.81 -1.54 5.95
CA ASN A 35 4.83 -2.38 6.59
C ASN A 35 4.29 -2.98 7.90
N THR A 36 4.67 -2.45 9.07
CA THR A 36 4.01 -2.72 10.35
C THR A 36 2.70 -1.96 10.51
N MET A 37 2.50 -0.87 9.75
CA MET A 37 1.26 -0.09 9.71
C MET A 37 1.09 0.61 8.36
N TYR A 38 -0.10 1.18 8.13
CA TYR A 38 -0.36 2.07 6.99
C TYR A 38 0.26 3.44 7.25
N ARG A 39 1.02 3.95 6.29
CA ARG A 39 1.64 5.27 6.35
C ARG A 39 1.44 6.01 5.04
N ALA A 40 1.20 7.30 5.13
CA ALA A 40 1.31 8.20 4.00
C ALA A 40 2.77 8.61 3.82
N VAL A 41 3.24 8.58 2.58
CA VAL A 41 4.62 8.88 2.23
C VAL A 41 4.66 9.84 1.05
N ASP A 42 5.57 10.80 1.06
CA ASP A 42 5.77 11.71 -0.05
C ASP A 42 6.69 11.11 -1.15
N PRO A 43 6.96 11.83 -2.25
CA PRO A 43 7.86 11.36 -3.29
C PRO A 43 9.30 11.09 -2.82
N SER A 44 9.77 11.83 -1.82
CA SER A 44 11.11 11.70 -1.23
C SER A 44 11.25 10.44 -0.36
N GLY A 45 10.13 9.83 0.04
CA GLY A 45 10.10 8.64 0.88
C GLY A 45 9.85 8.94 2.35
N ASP A 46 9.57 10.19 2.69
CA ASP A 46 9.34 10.68 4.05
C ASP A 46 7.90 10.42 4.48
N VAL A 47 7.74 10.01 5.74
CA VAL A 47 6.41 9.79 6.32
C VAL A 47 5.77 11.14 6.61
N VAL A 48 4.60 11.38 6.03
CA VAL A 48 3.83 12.61 6.20
C VAL A 48 2.53 12.35 6.95
N PRO A 49 1.90 13.39 7.54
CA PRO A 49 0.59 13.24 8.16
C PRO A 49 -0.44 12.67 7.18
N TRP A 50 -1.21 11.67 7.63
CA TRP A 50 -2.22 11.01 6.80
C TRP A 50 -3.24 12.01 6.24
N THR A 51 -3.71 12.93 7.08
CA THR A 51 -4.67 13.97 6.72
C THR A 51 -4.18 14.90 5.62
N ARG A 52 -2.86 15.15 5.54
CA ARG A 52 -2.25 15.93 4.46
C ARG A 52 -2.26 15.19 3.12
N ALA A 53 -2.05 13.88 3.15
CA ALA A 53 -1.93 13.08 1.94
C ALA A 53 -3.28 12.58 1.40
N PHE A 54 -4.15 12.15 2.29
CA PHE A 54 -5.37 11.41 1.96
C PHE A 54 -6.63 11.99 2.62
N GLY A 55 -6.51 13.08 3.39
CA GLY A 55 -7.64 13.68 4.11
C GLY A 55 -8.16 12.77 5.21
N THR A 56 -9.48 12.70 5.33
CA THR A 56 -10.18 11.86 6.34
C THR A 56 -10.47 10.44 5.86
N LYS A 57 -10.04 10.07 4.64
CA LYS A 57 -10.29 8.75 4.05
C LYS A 57 -9.62 7.65 4.86
N ALA A 58 -10.31 6.55 5.12
CA ALA A 58 -9.67 5.36 5.66
C ALA A 58 -8.76 4.70 4.60
N PRO A 59 -7.79 3.85 4.97
CA PRO A 59 -6.92 3.17 4.01
C PRO A 59 -7.68 2.42 2.90
N VAL A 60 -8.79 1.76 3.26
CA VAL A 60 -9.67 1.07 2.29
C VAL A 60 -10.30 2.03 1.29
N ASP A 61 -10.72 3.21 1.75
CA ASP A 61 -11.31 4.23 0.89
C ASP A 61 -10.26 4.86 -0.02
N VAL A 62 -9.02 5.03 0.44
CA VAL A 62 -7.90 5.49 -0.41
C VAL A 62 -7.69 4.53 -1.57
N LEU A 63 -7.63 3.22 -1.29
CA LEU A 63 -7.39 2.19 -2.32
C LEU A 63 -8.57 2.03 -3.29
N ASN A 64 -9.79 2.31 -2.85
CA ASN A 64 -10.97 2.24 -3.70
C ASN A 64 -11.27 3.55 -4.45
N SER A 65 -10.81 4.70 -3.95
CA SER A 65 -11.06 6.02 -4.56
C SER A 65 -9.95 6.51 -5.49
N LEU A 66 -8.73 5.97 -5.36
CA LEU A 66 -7.58 6.37 -6.17
C LEU A 66 -7.14 5.25 -7.11
N SER A 67 -6.79 5.61 -8.33
CA SER A 67 -6.29 4.66 -9.32
C SER A 67 -4.86 4.26 -9.00
N VAL A 68 -4.62 2.97 -8.82
CA VAL A 68 -3.26 2.43 -8.67
C VAL A 68 -2.45 2.72 -9.94
N LYS A 69 -1.29 3.34 -9.75
CA LYS A 69 -0.27 3.56 -10.80
C LYS A 69 0.74 2.43 -10.83
N ARG A 70 1.24 2.03 -9.66
CA ARG A 70 2.28 1.00 -9.46
C ARG A 70 2.26 0.53 -8.02
N ILE A 71 2.54 -0.76 -7.82
CA ILE A 71 2.79 -1.32 -6.48
C ILE A 71 4.20 -1.89 -6.46
N LEU A 72 5.01 -1.42 -5.53
CA LEU A 72 6.35 -1.94 -5.27
C LEU A 72 6.34 -2.74 -3.97
N VAL A 73 6.86 -3.96 -4.01
CA VAL A 73 6.94 -4.85 -2.86
C VAL A 73 8.40 -5.18 -2.63
N ASN A 74 8.94 -4.80 -1.48
CA ASN A 74 10.27 -5.17 -1.04
C ASN A 74 10.17 -6.21 0.08
N VAL A 75 10.71 -7.41 -0.16
CA VAL A 75 10.82 -8.46 0.84
C VAL A 75 12.29 -8.75 1.08
N ARG A 76 12.83 -8.29 2.22
CA ARG A 76 14.23 -8.53 2.62
C ARG A 76 15.24 -8.17 1.50
N GLY A 77 15.02 -7.05 0.81
CA GLY A 77 15.89 -6.57 -0.26
C GLY A 77 15.57 -7.09 -1.66
N LYS A 78 14.61 -8.02 -1.82
CA LYS A 78 14.09 -8.40 -3.13
C LYS A 78 12.89 -7.53 -3.49
N GLU A 79 12.96 -6.88 -4.64
CA GLU A 79 11.89 -6.02 -5.14
C GLU A 79 11.08 -6.71 -6.23
N GLU A 80 9.76 -6.63 -6.07
CA GLU A 80 8.78 -7.11 -7.03
C GLU A 80 7.79 -5.98 -7.33
N GLU A 81 7.29 -5.95 -8.56
CA GLU A 81 6.32 -4.95 -9.00
C GLU A 81 5.00 -5.60 -9.40
N TYR A 82 3.91 -5.03 -8.91
CA TYR A 82 2.55 -5.46 -9.22
C TYR A 82 1.77 -4.30 -9.85
N ARG A 83 0.92 -4.63 -10.82
CA ARG A 83 0.08 -3.64 -11.53
C ARG A 83 -1.23 -3.37 -10.81
N SER A 84 -1.68 -4.28 -9.95
CA SER A 84 -2.92 -4.13 -9.19
C SER A 84 -2.82 -4.78 -7.81
N LEU A 85 -3.66 -4.32 -6.89
CA LEU A 85 -3.78 -4.93 -5.56
C LEU A 85 -4.25 -6.38 -5.63
N ASN A 86 -5.11 -6.71 -6.59
CA ASN A 86 -5.56 -8.09 -6.79
C ASN A 86 -4.42 -9.03 -7.17
N ASP A 87 -3.48 -8.59 -7.99
CA ASP A 87 -2.30 -9.39 -8.35
C ASP A 87 -1.42 -9.65 -7.14
N LEU A 88 -1.21 -8.62 -6.32
CA LEU A 88 -0.49 -8.75 -5.05
C LEU A 88 -1.20 -9.71 -4.09
N LEU A 89 -2.51 -9.54 -3.89
CA LEU A 89 -3.31 -10.38 -3.00
C LEU A 89 -3.31 -11.85 -3.43
N ARG A 90 -3.27 -12.13 -4.74
CA ARG A 90 -3.11 -13.49 -5.26
C ARG A 90 -1.72 -14.05 -4.99
N ALA A 91 -0.67 -13.23 -5.11
CA ALA A 91 0.70 -13.65 -4.89
C ALA A 91 1.01 -13.96 -3.41
N ILE A 92 0.40 -13.25 -2.46
CA ILE A 92 0.60 -13.51 -1.03
C ILE A 92 -0.15 -14.75 -0.51
N GLY A 93 -0.96 -15.41 -1.36
CA GLY A 93 -1.70 -16.64 -1.07
C GLY A 93 -2.96 -16.43 -0.23
N PRO A 94 -3.90 -17.40 -0.19
CA PRO A 94 -5.08 -17.43 0.69
C PRO A 94 -4.73 -17.47 2.18
#